data_AF-A0AAV9DES0-F1
#
_entry.id   AF-A0AAV9DES0-F1
#
_cell.length_a   1.000
_cell.length_b   1.000
_cell.length_c   1.000
_cell.angle_alpha   90.00
_cell.angle_beta   90.00
_cell.angle_gamma   90.00
#
_symmetry.space_group_name_H-M   'P 1'
#
loop_
_entity.id
_entity.type
_entity.pdbx_description
1 polymer ?
#
loop_
_entity_poly.entity_id
_entity_poly.type
_entity_poly.pdbx_seq_one_letter_code
_entity_poly.pdbx_strand_id
1 'polypeptide(L)'
;MDPELVREILSNKFGHFAKPEIHPIVQLLASGVAVYNGEKWAKHRRIISPAFHQEKLKLMFPAFSTSCDEVINKWKKLVDSSNEEHCELDVWPELLNLTGDVISRTAFGSSYEEGRRIFQLQRELAELIFQLLKFLPIPGYRFLPTKRILRMRAMDKEVQGILNSIINKRLNAMRLGEASNDDLLGVLLESNFKLSQEQNNSKSLALTIEDIIEECKLFYFAGQETTSILLTWTIILLCMHQDWQSRARQEVLHVFGDDKPNLDGLNHLKIVTMVLYEVLRLYPPGSTSSVAPTRK
;
A
#
# COMPACT_ATOMS: atom_id res chain seq x y z
N MET A 1 -15.55 -17.97 11.78
CA MET A 1 -16.22 -18.04 10.47
C MET A 1 -16.08 -19.45 9.94
N ASP A 2 -17.10 -19.96 9.26
CA ASP A 2 -17.04 -21.26 8.59
C ASP A 2 -16.12 -21.18 7.35
N PRO A 3 -15.03 -21.98 7.28
CA PRO A 3 -14.12 -21.96 6.14
C PRO A 3 -14.78 -22.31 4.80
N GLU A 4 -15.84 -23.11 4.78
CA GLU A 4 -16.54 -23.48 3.54
C GLU A 4 -17.28 -22.28 2.96
N LEU A 5 -18.01 -21.54 3.80
CA LEU A 5 -18.69 -20.31 3.40
C LEU A 5 -17.71 -19.23 2.95
N VAL A 6 -16.58 -19.09 3.64
CA VAL A 6 -15.50 -18.17 3.22
C VAL A 6 -14.99 -18.55 1.83
N ARG A 7 -14.77 -19.84 1.57
CA ARG A 7 -14.34 -20.33 0.25
C ARG A 7 -15.39 -20.07 -0.81
N GLU A 8 -16.67 -20.32 -0.53
CA GLU A 8 -17.77 -20.06 -1.46
C GLU A 8 -17.83 -18.59 -1.86
N ILE A 9 -17.81 -17.69 -0.87
CA ILE A 9 -17.87 -16.24 -1.06
C ILE A 9 -16.64 -15.72 -1.81
N LEU A 10 -15.43 -16.07 -1.36
CA LEU A 10 -14.19 -15.49 -1.90
C LEU A 10 -13.78 -16.09 -3.24
N SER A 11 -14.11 -17.36 -3.51
CA SER A 11 -13.82 -17.95 -4.83
C SER A 11 -14.74 -17.41 -5.91
N ASN A 12 -15.95 -16.97 -5.55
CA ASN A 12 -16.95 -16.34 -6.41
C ASN A 12 -17.07 -17.02 -7.80
N LYS A 13 -16.99 -18.36 -7.85
CA LYS A 13 -16.84 -19.13 -9.10
C LYS A 13 -17.93 -18.85 -10.13
N PHE A 14 -19.12 -18.49 -9.66
CA PHE A 14 -20.30 -18.25 -10.47
C PHE A 14 -20.64 -16.75 -10.63
N GLY A 15 -19.80 -15.86 -10.09
CA GLY A 15 -20.03 -14.41 -10.15
C GLY A 15 -21.26 -13.93 -9.36
N HIS A 16 -21.74 -14.72 -8.40
CA HIS A 16 -22.94 -14.41 -7.60
C HIS A 16 -22.72 -13.30 -6.58
N PHE A 17 -21.46 -12.99 -6.27
CA PHE A 17 -21.09 -11.99 -5.27
C PHE A 17 -20.35 -10.82 -5.94
N ALA A 18 -20.76 -9.60 -5.62
CA ALA A 18 -20.08 -8.37 -6.01
C ALA A 18 -19.66 -7.58 -4.77
N LYS A 19 -18.58 -6.80 -4.88
CA LYS A 19 -18.23 -5.84 -3.81
C LYS A 19 -19.33 -4.79 -3.70
N PRO A 20 -19.75 -4.42 -2.48
CA PRO A 20 -20.78 -3.40 -2.29
C PRO A 20 -20.33 -2.06 -2.85
N GLU A 21 -21.29 -1.23 -3.24
CA GLU A 21 -20.97 0.14 -3.63
C GLU A 21 -20.39 0.90 -2.45
N ILE A 22 -19.21 1.46 -2.67
CA ILE A 22 -18.53 2.28 -1.67
C ILE A 22 -19.08 3.71 -1.76
N HIS A 23 -19.38 4.31 -0.61
CA HIS A 23 -19.91 5.67 -0.56
C HIS A 23 -18.94 6.68 -1.23
N PRO A 24 -19.42 7.65 -2.04
CA PRO A 24 -18.56 8.55 -2.82
C PRO A 24 -17.52 9.34 -2.00
N ILE A 25 -17.83 9.68 -0.74
CA ILE A 25 -16.86 10.33 0.16
C ILE A 25 -15.66 9.43 0.46
N VAL A 26 -15.86 8.11 0.55
CA VAL A 26 -14.77 7.14 0.76
C VAL A 26 -13.97 6.94 -0.52
N GLN A 27 -14.61 7.04 -1.70
CA GLN A 27 -13.92 6.99 -3.00
C GLN A 27 -12.92 8.13 -3.19
N LEU A 28 -12.99 9.22 -2.41
CA LEU A 28 -11.98 10.28 -2.40
C LEU A 28 -10.60 9.76 -1.95
N LEU A 29 -10.54 8.75 -1.07
CA LEU A 29 -9.25 8.17 -0.65
C LEU A 29 -8.56 7.47 -1.81
N ALA A 30 -9.30 6.55 -2.41
CA ALA A 30 -8.89 5.78 -3.56
C ALA A 30 -10.11 5.07 -4.16
N SER A 31 -10.19 5.06 -5.47
CA SER A 31 -10.84 4.01 -6.25
C SER A 31 -9.80 2.95 -6.63
N GLY A 32 -10.02 2.18 -7.68
CA GLY A 32 -9.03 1.24 -8.20
C GLY A 32 -9.40 -0.22 -8.02
N VAL A 33 -8.44 -1.11 -8.23
CA VAL A 33 -8.65 -2.56 -8.30
C VAL A 33 -9.23 -3.16 -7.01
N ALA A 34 -9.04 -2.51 -5.86
CA ALA A 34 -9.67 -2.93 -4.61
C ALA A 34 -11.20 -2.74 -4.63
N VAL A 35 -11.71 -1.74 -5.35
CA VAL A 35 -13.13 -1.35 -5.36
C VAL A 35 -13.86 -1.87 -6.59
N TYR A 36 -13.19 -1.93 -7.74
CA TYR A 36 -13.83 -2.32 -9.00
C TYR A 36 -14.34 -3.76 -8.99
N ASN A 37 -15.37 -4.00 -9.80
CA ASN A 37 -16.02 -5.29 -10.05
C ASN A 37 -15.98 -5.64 -11.54
N GLY A 38 -16.24 -6.92 -11.87
CA GLY A 38 -16.47 -7.40 -13.24
C GLY A 38 -15.31 -7.14 -14.20
N GLU A 39 -15.64 -6.77 -15.44
CA GLU A 39 -14.66 -6.54 -16.50
C GLU A 39 -13.69 -5.39 -16.20
N LYS A 40 -14.16 -4.32 -15.53
CA LYS A 40 -13.28 -3.21 -15.11
C LYS A 40 -12.22 -3.71 -14.14
N TRP A 41 -12.61 -4.52 -13.15
CA TRP A 41 -11.66 -5.15 -12.24
C TRP A 41 -10.66 -6.05 -12.98
N ALA A 42 -11.15 -6.93 -13.86
CA ALA A 42 -10.31 -7.87 -14.60
C ALA A 42 -9.27 -7.15 -15.46
N LYS A 43 -9.69 -6.07 -16.15
CA LYS A 43 -8.82 -5.20 -16.94
C LYS A 43 -7.72 -4.58 -16.08
N HIS A 44 -8.09 -3.89 -14.99
CA HIS A 44 -7.11 -3.21 -14.12
C HIS A 44 -6.15 -4.22 -13.49
N ARG A 45 -6.67 -5.34 -12.97
CA ARG A 45 -5.87 -6.40 -12.35
C ARG A 45 -4.84 -6.97 -13.32
N ARG A 46 -5.22 -7.21 -14.57
CA ARG A 46 -4.31 -7.71 -15.62
C ARG A 46 -3.14 -6.76 -15.89
N ILE A 47 -3.41 -5.45 -15.90
CA ILE A 47 -2.40 -4.41 -16.20
C ILE A 47 -1.45 -4.20 -15.02
N ILE A 48 -1.96 -4.30 -13.80
CA ILE A 48 -1.22 -4.04 -12.56
C ILE A 48 -0.37 -5.25 -12.14
N SER A 49 -0.86 -6.48 -12.34
CA SER A 49 -0.22 -7.71 -11.83
C SER A 49 1.27 -7.86 -12.14
N PRO A 50 1.78 -7.51 -13.35
CA PRO A 50 3.20 -7.62 -13.66
C PRO A 50 4.11 -6.83 -12.72
N ALA A 51 3.63 -5.70 -12.18
CA ALA A 51 4.39 -4.86 -11.26
C ALA A 51 4.64 -5.53 -9.90
N PHE A 52 3.89 -6.58 -9.58
CA PHE A 52 4.00 -7.37 -8.35
C PHE A 52 4.61 -8.77 -8.57
N HIS A 53 5.18 -9.04 -9.75
CA HIS A 53 5.94 -10.27 -9.99
C HIS A 53 7.27 -10.24 -9.25
N GLN A 54 7.75 -11.42 -8.84
CA GLN A 54 8.96 -11.56 -8.03
C GLN A 54 10.17 -10.83 -8.66
N GLU A 55 10.37 -10.94 -9.98
CA GLU A 55 11.45 -10.27 -10.70
C GLU A 55 11.41 -8.75 -10.55
N LYS A 56 10.22 -8.15 -10.55
CA LYS A 56 10.04 -6.70 -10.35
C LYS A 56 10.19 -6.30 -8.89
N LEU A 57 9.70 -7.12 -7.95
CA LEU A 57 9.89 -6.90 -6.51
C LEU A 57 11.37 -6.92 -6.11
N LYS A 58 12.20 -7.73 -6.77
CA LYS A 58 13.66 -7.74 -6.53
C LYS A 58 14.31 -6.38 -6.82
N LEU A 59 13.82 -5.64 -7.82
CA LEU A 59 14.32 -4.29 -8.15
C LEU A 59 14.03 -3.28 -7.05
N MET A 60 12.97 -3.50 -6.27
CA MET A 60 12.54 -2.64 -5.17
C MET A 60 13.31 -2.89 -3.86
N PHE A 61 14.10 -3.97 -3.79
CA PHE A 61 14.81 -4.36 -2.56
C PHE A 61 15.72 -3.28 -1.97
N PRO A 62 16.55 -2.56 -2.77
CA PRO A 62 17.39 -1.50 -2.24
C PRO A 62 16.59 -0.40 -1.52
N ALA A 63 15.38 -0.09 -2.01
CA ALA A 63 14.50 0.90 -1.39
C ALA A 63 13.98 0.42 -0.03
N PHE A 64 13.60 -0.87 0.10
CA PHE A 64 13.23 -1.45 1.39
C PHE A 64 14.38 -1.35 2.40
N SER A 65 15.59 -1.79 1.99
CA SER A 65 16.76 -1.78 2.87
C SER A 65 17.13 -0.37 3.30
N THR A 66 17.13 0.60 2.38
CA THR A 66 17.50 1.99 2.70
C THR A 66 16.52 2.60 3.70
N SER A 67 15.21 2.37 3.55
CA SER A 67 14.22 2.91 4.50
C SER A 67 14.34 2.27 5.89
N CYS A 68 14.61 0.96 5.96
CA CYS A 68 14.87 0.28 7.24
C CYS A 68 16.15 0.80 7.90
N ASP A 69 17.24 0.96 7.14
CA ASP A 69 18.51 1.46 7.64
C ASP A 69 18.37 2.87 8.24
N GLU A 70 17.60 3.76 7.60
CA GLU A 70 17.35 5.12 8.09
C GLU A 70 16.64 5.13 9.44
N VAL A 71 15.60 4.30 9.61
CA VAL A 71 14.85 4.19 10.86
C VAL A 71 15.72 3.59 11.97
N ILE A 72 16.46 2.51 11.67
CA ILE A 72 17.38 1.89 12.63
C ILE A 72 18.46 2.88 13.06
N ASN A 73 19.05 3.63 12.13
CA ASN A 73 20.06 4.64 12.43
C ASN A 73 19.49 5.79 13.26
N LYS A 74 18.24 6.19 13.01
CA LYS A 74 17.54 7.17 13.83
C LYS A 74 17.37 6.67 15.27
N TRP A 75 16.93 5.42 15.44
CA TRP A 75 16.75 4.83 16.78
C TRP A 75 18.08 4.66 17.53
N LYS A 76 19.16 4.24 16.85
CA LYS A 76 20.51 4.20 17.42
C LYS A 76 20.94 5.55 17.97
N LYS A 77 20.78 6.61 17.17
CA LYS A 77 21.10 7.98 17.59
C LYS A 77 20.29 8.44 18.80
N LEU A 78 19.03 8.04 18.92
CA LEU A 78 18.20 8.37 20.08
C LEU A 78 18.78 7.75 21.36
N VAL A 79 19.16 6.47 21.31
CA VAL A 79 19.81 5.76 22.43
C VAL A 79 21.17 6.36 22.75
N ASP A 80 22.00 6.65 21.74
CA ASP A 80 23.32 7.26 21.96
C ASP A 80 23.22 8.65 22.60
N SER A 81 22.15 9.40 22.30
CA SER A 81 21.94 10.76 22.80
C SER A 81 21.36 10.82 24.22
N SER A 82 20.69 9.77 24.70
CA SER A 82 20.03 9.78 26.00
C SER A 82 20.99 9.59 27.17
N ASN A 83 22.26 9.21 26.93
CA ASN A 83 23.23 8.80 27.97
C ASN A 83 22.70 7.69 28.91
N GLU A 84 21.60 7.03 28.54
CA GLU A 84 20.93 5.97 29.29
C GLU A 84 21.08 4.63 28.55
N GLU A 85 21.08 3.52 29.29
CA GLU A 85 21.20 2.18 28.72
C GLU A 85 19.95 1.77 27.91
N HIS A 86 18.83 2.46 28.12
CA HIS A 86 17.54 2.20 27.46
C HIS A 86 16.82 3.51 27.10
N CYS A 87 15.92 3.44 26.12
CA CYS A 87 15.09 4.57 25.69
C CYS A 87 13.65 4.09 25.46
N GLU A 88 12.66 4.86 25.92
CA GLU A 88 11.26 4.63 25.60
C GLU A 88 10.92 5.23 24.23
N LEU A 89 10.29 4.43 23.37
CA LEU A 89 9.92 4.83 22.02
C LEU A 89 8.51 4.35 21.68
N ASP A 90 7.67 5.29 21.23
CA ASP A 90 6.43 4.94 20.53
C ASP A 90 6.76 4.49 19.10
N VAL A 91 6.65 3.19 18.85
CA VAL A 91 7.00 2.59 17.55
C VAL A 91 5.95 2.84 16.47
N TRP A 92 4.70 3.15 16.82
CA TRP A 92 3.63 3.26 15.83
C TRP A 92 3.86 4.40 14.82
N PRO A 93 4.15 5.65 15.25
CA PRO A 93 4.46 6.73 14.30
C PRO A 93 5.69 6.45 13.44
N GLU A 94 6.71 5.78 14.01
CA GLU A 94 7.94 5.44 13.30
C GLU A 94 7.70 4.39 12.21
N LEU A 95 6.94 3.33 12.50
CA LEU A 95 6.59 2.28 11.53
C LEU A 95 5.60 2.77 10.48
N LEU A 96 4.73 3.70 10.84
CA LEU A 96 3.86 4.38 9.90
C LEU A 96 4.69 5.22 8.90
N ASN A 97 5.67 5.96 9.38
CA ASN A 97 6.60 6.71 8.51
C ASN A 97 7.46 5.76 7.66
N LEU A 98 8.00 4.69 8.25
CA LEU A 98 8.79 3.67 7.54
C LEU A 98 8.04 3.12 6.33
N THR A 99 6.80 2.69 6.54
CA THR A 99 5.98 2.08 5.48
C THR A 99 5.58 3.12 4.42
N GLY A 100 5.37 4.38 4.79
CA GLY A 100 5.19 5.50 3.88
C GLY A 100 6.41 5.82 3.02
N ASP A 101 7.60 5.79 3.62
CA ASP A 101 8.88 6.00 2.93
C ASP A 101 9.18 4.85 1.99
N VAL A 102 8.95 3.60 2.44
CA VAL A 102 9.04 2.40 1.62
C VAL A 102 8.16 2.52 0.38
N ILE A 103 6.84 2.71 0.55
CA ILE A 103 5.94 2.74 -0.61
C ILE A 103 6.25 3.91 -1.53
N SER A 104 6.65 5.07 -1.00
CA SER A 104 7.04 6.23 -1.81
C SER A 104 8.27 5.94 -2.68
N ARG A 105 9.30 5.31 -2.12
CA ARG A 105 10.52 4.94 -2.86
C ARG A 105 10.26 3.83 -3.88
N THR A 106 9.52 2.80 -3.49
CA THR A 106 9.26 1.66 -4.38
C THR A 106 8.25 1.96 -5.47
N ALA A 107 7.30 2.86 -5.23
CA ALA A 107 6.27 3.18 -6.20
C ALA A 107 6.64 4.32 -7.15
N PHE A 108 7.42 5.31 -6.70
CA PHE A 108 7.70 6.53 -7.48
C PHE A 108 9.19 6.89 -7.60
N GLY A 109 10.09 6.08 -7.02
CA GLY A 109 11.53 6.24 -7.18
C GLY A 109 12.01 7.65 -6.82
N SER A 110 12.47 8.38 -7.83
CA SER A 110 13.01 9.74 -7.69
C SER A 110 12.01 10.78 -7.17
N SER A 111 10.70 10.50 -7.24
CA SER A 111 9.64 11.41 -6.76
C SER A 111 9.13 11.04 -5.36
N TYR A 112 9.97 10.40 -4.54
CA TYR A 112 9.56 9.96 -3.21
C TYR A 112 9.14 11.12 -2.30
N GLU A 113 9.76 12.30 -2.42
CA GLU A 113 9.42 13.49 -1.63
C GLU A 113 8.00 13.98 -1.92
N GLU A 114 7.64 14.10 -3.21
CA GLU A 114 6.27 14.37 -3.61
C GLU A 114 5.33 13.25 -3.16
N GLY A 115 5.82 12.02 -3.14
CA GLY A 115 5.15 10.86 -2.56
C GLY A 115 4.82 10.99 -1.07
N ARG A 116 5.74 11.51 -0.26
CA ARG A 116 5.51 11.78 1.17
C ARG A 116 4.40 12.79 1.39
N ARG A 117 4.30 13.80 0.52
CA ARG A 117 3.21 14.77 0.57
C ARG A 117 1.85 14.12 0.27
N ILE A 118 1.78 13.23 -0.72
CA ILE A 118 0.57 12.47 -1.04
C ILE A 118 0.12 11.67 0.19
N PHE A 119 1.06 10.98 0.85
CA PHE A 119 0.76 10.24 2.07
C PHE A 119 0.13 11.12 3.16
N GLN A 120 0.78 12.25 3.51
CA GLN A 120 0.29 13.14 4.56
C GLN A 120 -1.15 13.61 4.28
N LEU A 121 -1.44 13.94 3.02
CA LEU A 121 -2.77 14.36 2.58
C LEU A 121 -3.80 13.22 2.65
N GLN A 122 -3.45 12.01 2.20
CA GLN A 122 -4.34 10.86 2.26
C GLN A 122 -4.65 10.44 3.70
N ARG A 123 -3.69 10.57 4.62
CA ARG A 123 -3.90 10.33 6.05
C ARG A 123 -4.88 11.35 6.65
N GLU A 124 -4.64 12.65 6.45
CA GLU A 124 -5.57 13.71 6.90
C GLU A 124 -6.98 13.48 6.31
N LEU A 125 -7.05 13.12 5.03
CA LEU A 125 -8.29 12.78 4.36
C LEU A 125 -8.99 11.57 4.99
N ALA A 126 -8.25 10.51 5.33
CA ALA A 126 -8.80 9.31 5.93
C ALA A 126 -9.40 9.61 7.31
N GLU A 127 -8.68 10.34 8.16
CA GLU A 127 -9.14 10.76 9.48
C GLU A 127 -10.46 11.54 9.38
N LEU A 128 -10.56 12.51 8.45
CA LEU A 128 -11.79 13.28 8.22
C LEU A 128 -12.93 12.40 7.72
N ILE A 129 -12.66 11.44 6.83
CA ILE A 129 -13.65 10.49 6.33
C ILE A 129 -14.20 9.63 7.47
N PHE A 130 -13.33 9.03 8.29
CA PHE A 130 -13.74 8.20 9.42
C PHE A 130 -14.60 8.98 10.43
N GLN A 131 -14.30 10.26 10.66
CA GLN A 131 -15.15 11.13 11.47
C GLN A 131 -16.51 11.39 10.84
N LEU A 132 -16.58 11.50 9.50
CA LEU A 132 -17.83 11.69 8.75
C LEU A 132 -18.66 10.42 8.61
N LEU A 133 -18.05 9.23 8.62
CA LEU A 133 -18.78 7.96 8.54
C LEU A 133 -19.85 7.84 9.65
N LYS A 134 -19.60 8.45 10.82
CA LYS A 134 -20.55 8.52 11.95
C LYS A 134 -21.86 9.24 11.62
N PHE A 135 -21.85 10.11 10.61
CA PHE A 135 -23.00 10.92 10.19
C PHE A 135 -23.63 10.45 8.87
N LEU A 136 -23.08 9.41 8.23
CA LEU A 136 -23.62 8.83 6.99
C LEU A 136 -25.11 8.42 7.03
N PRO A 137 -25.69 7.99 8.17
CA PRO A 137 -27.12 7.66 8.23
C PRO A 137 -28.05 8.85 7.96
N ILE A 138 -27.54 10.09 7.92
CA ILE A 138 -28.34 11.29 7.66
C ILE A 138 -28.39 11.57 6.15
N PRO A 139 -29.54 11.34 5.48
CA PRO A 139 -29.66 11.59 4.05
C PRO A 139 -29.37 13.06 3.73
N GLY A 140 -28.57 13.30 2.70
CA GLY A 140 -28.28 14.64 2.20
C GLY A 140 -27.14 15.39 2.89
N TYR A 141 -26.63 14.92 4.03
CA TYR A 141 -25.52 15.57 4.78
C TYR A 141 -24.27 15.80 3.91
N ARG A 142 -24.00 14.88 2.97
CA ARG A 142 -22.87 14.96 2.02
C ARG A 142 -22.95 16.12 1.02
N PHE A 143 -24.14 16.69 0.80
CA PHE A 143 -24.33 17.82 -0.13
C PHE A 143 -24.17 19.17 0.56
N LEU A 144 -24.09 19.19 1.89
CA LEU A 144 -23.84 20.40 2.64
C LEU A 144 -22.37 20.83 2.42
N PRO A 145 -22.10 22.07 1.97
CA PRO A 145 -20.75 22.57 1.76
C PRO A 145 -20.09 22.94 3.10
N THR A 146 -19.96 21.97 4.00
CA THR A 146 -19.27 22.17 5.27
C THR A 146 -17.79 22.43 5.02
N LYS A 147 -17.14 23.21 5.89
CA LYS A 147 -15.68 23.46 5.83
C LYS A 147 -14.89 22.15 5.71
N ARG A 148 -15.35 21.09 6.37
CA ARG A 148 -14.75 19.75 6.33
C ARG A 148 -14.83 19.13 4.93
N ILE A 149 -16.01 19.11 4.32
CA ILE A 149 -16.20 18.54 2.97
C ILE A 149 -15.40 19.33 1.92
N LEU A 150 -15.35 20.66 2.03
CA LEU A 150 -14.54 21.50 1.15
C LEU A 150 -13.04 21.22 1.31
N ARG A 151 -12.56 21.08 2.55
CA ARG A 151 -11.17 20.72 2.84
C ARG A 151 -10.80 19.36 2.25
N MET A 152 -11.66 18.34 2.39
CA MET A 152 -11.45 17.02 1.80
C MET A 152 -11.34 17.06 0.27
N ARG A 153 -12.22 17.81 -0.40
CA ARG A 153 -12.15 17.99 -1.86
C ARG A 153 -10.89 18.74 -2.30
N ALA A 154 -10.45 19.72 -1.51
CA ALA A 154 -9.21 20.44 -1.79
C ALA A 154 -7.99 19.51 -1.67
N MET A 155 -7.95 18.65 -0.65
CA MET A 155 -6.88 17.67 -0.47
C MET A 155 -6.86 16.61 -1.58
N ASP A 156 -8.02 16.06 -1.96
CA ASP A 156 -8.11 15.12 -3.10
C ASP A 156 -7.60 15.79 -4.40
N LYS A 157 -7.98 17.05 -4.65
CA LYS A 157 -7.50 17.80 -5.81
C LYS A 157 -5.98 18.04 -5.77
N GLU A 158 -5.41 18.31 -4.59
CA GLU A 158 -3.96 18.45 -4.40
C GLU A 158 -3.25 17.12 -4.69
N VAL A 159 -3.73 16.01 -4.14
CA VAL A 159 -3.21 14.66 -4.41
C VAL A 159 -3.25 14.33 -5.91
N GLN A 160 -4.39 14.55 -6.57
CA GLN A 160 -4.52 14.35 -8.01
C GLN A 160 -3.53 15.22 -8.81
N GLY A 161 -3.35 16.48 -8.40
CA GLY A 161 -2.40 17.39 -9.04
C GLY A 161 -0.95 16.92 -8.94
N ILE A 162 -0.54 16.46 -7.75
CA ILE A 162 0.81 15.91 -7.53
C ILE A 162 1.01 14.63 -8.35
N LEU A 163 0.07 13.68 -8.28
CA LEU A 163 0.16 12.42 -9.03
C LEU A 163 0.18 12.66 -10.54
N ASN A 164 -0.65 13.55 -11.05
CA ASN A 164 -0.67 13.91 -12.46
C ASN A 164 0.68 14.52 -12.89
N SER A 165 1.31 15.34 -12.04
CA SER A 165 2.65 15.88 -12.30
C SER A 165 3.70 14.77 -12.39
N ILE A 166 3.71 13.84 -11.43
CA ILE A 166 4.65 12.70 -11.40
C ILE A 166 4.46 11.82 -12.64
N ILE A 167 3.21 11.45 -12.97
CA ILE A 167 2.88 10.61 -14.12
C ILE A 167 3.31 11.30 -15.42
N ASN A 168 2.99 12.58 -15.62
CA ASN A 168 3.36 13.29 -16.85
C ASN A 168 4.88 13.46 -16.99
N LYS A 169 5.60 13.75 -15.90
CA LYS A 169 7.07 13.77 -15.90
C LYS A 169 7.62 12.41 -16.35
N ARG A 170 7.09 11.31 -15.81
CA ARG A 170 7.52 9.95 -16.16
C ARG A 170 7.20 9.59 -17.60
N LEU A 171 6.00 9.89 -18.08
CA LEU A 171 5.59 9.67 -19.47
C LEU A 171 6.49 10.42 -20.46
N ASN A 172 6.90 11.65 -20.14
CA ASN A 172 7.83 12.40 -20.97
C ASN A 172 9.23 11.77 -20.98
N ALA A 173 9.76 11.36 -19.82
CA ALA A 173 11.04 10.66 -19.74
C ALA A 173 11.03 9.33 -20.52
N MET A 174 9.91 8.57 -20.49
CA MET A 174 9.75 7.34 -21.26
C MET A 174 9.81 7.59 -22.77
N ARG A 175 9.20 8.68 -23.25
CA ARG A 175 9.23 9.08 -24.67
C ARG A 175 10.64 9.47 -25.14
N LEU A 176 11.45 10.03 -24.24
CA LEU A 176 12.84 10.40 -24.51
C LEU A 176 13.82 9.23 -24.35
N GLY A 177 13.36 8.06 -23.86
CA GLY A 177 14.22 6.91 -23.58
C GLY A 177 15.07 7.05 -22.31
N GLU A 178 14.72 8.00 -21.43
CA GLU A 178 15.48 8.35 -20.22
C GLU A 178 14.86 7.78 -18.93
N ALA A 179 13.69 7.14 -19.02
CA ALA A 179 12.99 6.62 -17.85
C ALA A 179 13.59 5.32 -17.31
N SER A 180 13.85 5.27 -16.00
CA SER A 180 13.95 4.01 -15.25
C SER A 180 12.54 3.45 -15.02
N ASN A 181 12.38 2.16 -15.32
CA ASN A 181 11.14 1.37 -15.12
C ASN A 181 11.29 0.39 -13.95
N ASP A 182 12.12 0.73 -12.97
CA ASP A 182 12.44 -0.15 -11.84
C ASP A 182 11.49 0.04 -10.65
N ASP A 183 10.61 1.05 -10.72
CA ASP A 183 9.57 1.34 -9.73
C ASP A 183 8.15 0.92 -10.22
N LEU A 184 7.20 0.83 -9.27
CA LEU A 184 5.85 0.34 -9.54
C LEU A 184 5.15 1.14 -10.64
N LEU A 185 5.30 2.47 -10.63
CA LEU A 185 4.70 3.34 -11.63
C LEU A 185 5.31 3.09 -13.01
N GLY A 186 6.64 2.96 -13.11
CA GLY A 186 7.33 2.65 -14.35
C GLY A 186 6.84 1.34 -14.97
N VAL A 187 6.74 0.27 -14.17
CA VAL A 187 6.24 -1.04 -14.65
C VAL A 187 4.76 -0.97 -15.07
N LEU A 188 3.94 -0.24 -14.32
CA LEU A 188 2.52 -0.02 -14.65
C LEU A 188 2.36 0.72 -15.98
N LEU A 189 3.10 1.81 -16.17
CA LEU A 189 3.07 2.60 -17.40
C LEU A 189 3.57 1.79 -18.58
N GLU A 190 4.67 1.05 -18.43
CA GLU A 190 5.21 0.15 -19.46
C GLU A 190 4.17 -0.92 -19.87
N SER A 191 3.53 -1.55 -18.89
CA SER A 191 2.48 -2.55 -19.13
C SER A 191 1.27 -1.96 -19.85
N ASN A 192 0.87 -0.73 -19.48
CA ASN A 192 -0.21 -0.02 -20.14
C ASN A 192 0.13 0.37 -21.59
N PHE A 193 1.38 0.77 -21.86
CA PHE A 193 1.86 1.10 -23.20
C PHE A 193 1.92 -0.12 -24.12
N LYS A 194 2.42 -1.27 -23.66
CA LYS A 194 2.49 -2.50 -24.46
C LYS A 194 1.12 -2.93 -24.95
N LEU A 195 0.12 -2.92 -24.06
CA LEU A 195 -1.26 -3.25 -24.42
C LEU A 195 -1.89 -2.24 -25.38
N SER A 196 -1.46 -0.98 -25.35
CA SER A 196 -1.92 0.04 -26.30
C SER A 196 -1.37 -0.19 -27.71
N GLN A 197 -0.19 -0.82 -27.85
CA GLN A 197 0.45 -1.08 -29.14
C GLN A 197 0.05 -2.43 -29.76
N GLU A 198 -0.19 -3.46 -28.94
CA GLU A 198 -0.55 -4.81 -29.40
C GLU A 198 -1.90 -4.89 -30.13
N GLN A 199 -2.78 -3.89 -29.99
CA GLN A 199 -4.05 -3.82 -30.72
C GLN A 199 -4.27 -2.43 -31.30
N ASN A 200 -3.82 -2.22 -32.53
CA ASN A 200 -3.92 -0.99 -33.34
C ASN A 200 -5.33 -0.39 -33.53
N ASN A 201 -6.38 -0.85 -32.84
CA ASN A 201 -7.75 -0.35 -33.01
C ASN A 201 -8.69 -0.43 -31.78
N SER A 202 -8.22 -0.82 -30.57
CA SER A 202 -9.07 -0.84 -29.37
C SER A 202 -8.52 0.07 -28.26
N LYS A 203 -8.84 1.37 -28.32
CA LYS A 203 -8.71 2.32 -27.19
C LYS A 203 -9.34 1.81 -25.87
N SER A 204 -10.14 0.75 -25.89
CA SER A 204 -10.86 0.22 -24.73
C SER A 204 -10.00 -0.54 -23.72
N LEU A 205 -8.78 -0.99 -24.07
CA LEU A 205 -7.98 -1.88 -23.22
C LEU A 205 -6.89 -1.20 -22.38
N ALA A 206 -6.47 0.03 -22.71
CA ALA A 206 -5.53 0.78 -21.90
C ALA A 206 -6.23 1.50 -20.73
N LEU A 207 -5.52 1.70 -19.61
CA LEU A 207 -5.92 2.60 -18.54
C LEU A 207 -5.76 4.06 -18.97
N THR A 208 -6.72 4.91 -18.59
CA THR A 208 -6.56 6.35 -18.73
C THR A 208 -5.60 6.89 -17.66
N ILE A 209 -5.18 8.14 -17.79
CA ILE A 209 -4.35 8.79 -16.76
C ILE A 209 -5.11 8.87 -15.44
N GLU A 210 -6.41 9.14 -15.48
CA GLU A 210 -7.28 9.16 -14.31
C GLU A 210 -7.36 7.78 -13.63
N ASP A 211 -7.51 6.71 -14.42
CA ASP A 211 -7.46 5.35 -13.88
C ASP A 211 -6.10 5.07 -13.20
N ILE A 212 -4.98 5.50 -13.79
CA ILE A 212 -3.64 5.34 -13.19
C ILE A 212 -3.51 6.14 -11.88
N ILE A 213 -4.03 7.38 -11.84
CA ILE A 213 -4.04 8.20 -10.63
C ILE A 213 -4.80 7.48 -9.50
N GLU A 214 -5.96 6.90 -9.80
CA GLU A 214 -6.75 6.17 -8.81
C GLU A 214 -6.06 4.89 -8.32
N GLU A 215 -5.36 4.14 -9.19
CA GLU A 215 -4.54 3.01 -8.75
C GLU A 215 -3.35 3.45 -7.89
N CYS A 216 -2.69 4.56 -8.23
CA CYS A 216 -1.62 5.15 -7.43
C CYS A 216 -2.11 5.56 -6.03
N LYS A 217 -3.27 6.23 -5.94
CA LYS A 217 -3.93 6.56 -4.68
C LYS A 217 -4.20 5.30 -3.85
N LEU A 218 -4.64 4.22 -4.48
CA LEU A 218 -4.90 2.95 -3.83
C LEU A 218 -3.63 2.31 -3.28
N PHE A 219 -2.54 2.26 -4.06
CA PHE A 219 -1.30 1.62 -3.63
C PHE A 219 -0.69 2.31 -2.41
N TYR A 220 -0.74 3.65 -2.36
CA TYR A 220 -0.35 4.40 -1.18
C TYR A 220 -1.17 4.02 0.04
N PHE A 221 -2.49 4.20 -0.04
CA PHE A 221 -3.36 4.03 1.10
C PHE A 221 -3.38 2.58 1.60
N ALA A 222 -3.50 1.61 0.68
CA ALA A 222 -3.60 0.20 1.05
C ALA A 222 -2.26 -0.39 1.52
N GLY A 223 -1.14 0.00 0.89
CA GLY A 223 0.17 -0.58 1.16
C GLY A 223 0.77 -0.12 2.49
N GLN A 224 0.47 1.11 2.91
CA GLN A 224 1.06 1.69 4.10
C GLN A 224 0.36 1.26 5.39
N GLU A 225 -0.91 1.58 5.53
CA GLU A 225 -1.63 1.45 6.80
C GLU A 225 -1.73 0.00 7.25
N THR A 226 -1.91 -0.92 6.30
CA THR A 226 -1.98 -2.34 6.63
C THR A 226 -0.64 -2.90 7.09
N THR A 227 0.46 -2.48 6.45
CA THR A 227 1.81 -2.93 6.79
C THR A 227 2.28 -2.32 8.12
N SER A 228 1.97 -1.06 8.40
CA SER A 228 2.34 -0.41 9.67
C SER A 228 1.66 -1.07 10.86
N ILE A 229 0.38 -1.45 10.71
CA ILE A 229 -0.38 -2.21 11.71
C ILE A 229 0.27 -3.58 11.96
N LEU A 230 0.58 -4.32 10.89
CA LEU A 230 1.23 -5.62 11.00
C LEU A 230 2.57 -5.53 11.74
N LEU A 231 3.43 -4.59 11.36
CA LEU A 231 4.74 -4.41 11.97
C LEU A 231 4.62 -3.96 13.43
N THR A 232 3.66 -3.09 13.75
CA THR A 232 3.46 -2.64 15.14
C THR A 232 3.05 -3.80 16.04
N TRP A 233 2.04 -4.58 15.63
CA TRP A 233 1.65 -5.77 16.41
C TRP A 233 2.76 -6.80 16.48
N THR A 234 3.56 -6.95 15.42
CA THR A 234 4.73 -7.83 15.43
C THR A 234 5.72 -7.43 16.51
N ILE A 235 6.08 -6.14 16.60
CA ILE A 235 7.00 -5.65 17.63
C ILE A 235 6.40 -5.82 19.03
N ILE A 236 5.13 -5.48 19.23
CA ILE A 236 4.42 -5.66 20.51
C ILE A 236 4.47 -7.12 20.96
N LEU A 237 4.09 -8.07 20.08
CA LEU A 237 4.08 -9.48 20.41
C LEU A 237 5.48 -10.03 20.65
N LEU A 238 6.50 -9.61 19.89
CA LEU A 238 7.89 -10.01 20.16
C LEU A 238 8.39 -9.47 21.52
N CYS A 239 7.97 -8.28 21.93
CA CYS A 239 8.28 -7.75 23.26
C CYS A 239 7.60 -8.56 24.38
N MET A 240 6.39 -9.07 24.15
CA MET A 240 5.65 -9.91 25.10
C MET A 240 6.13 -11.38 25.12
N HIS A 241 6.70 -11.87 24.02
CA HIS A 241 7.12 -13.26 23.82
C HIS A 241 8.63 -13.34 23.51
N GLN A 242 9.44 -13.13 24.54
CA GLN A 242 10.91 -13.03 24.45
C GLN A 242 11.60 -14.30 23.94
N ASP A 243 10.99 -15.46 24.17
CA ASP A 243 11.40 -16.75 23.63
C ASP A 243 11.32 -16.76 22.09
N TRP A 244 10.23 -16.23 21.52
CA TRP A 244 10.08 -16.07 20.07
C TRP A 244 10.98 -14.97 19.51
N GLN A 245 11.18 -13.87 20.24
CA GLN A 245 12.15 -12.84 19.86
C GLN A 245 13.57 -13.40 19.75
N SER A 246 13.98 -14.20 20.73
CA SER A 246 15.31 -14.83 20.75
C SER A 246 15.48 -15.81 19.58
N ARG A 247 14.46 -16.62 19.28
CA ARG A 247 14.47 -17.55 18.14
C ARG A 247 14.55 -16.83 16.80
N ALA A 248 13.76 -15.78 16.62
CA ALA A 248 13.80 -14.96 15.40
C ALA A 248 15.17 -14.30 15.22
N ARG A 249 15.76 -13.75 16.30
CA ARG A 249 17.11 -13.18 16.27
C ARG A 249 18.18 -14.23 15.92
N GLN A 250 18.11 -15.41 16.51
CA GLN A 250 19.03 -16.51 16.21
C GLN A 250 18.93 -16.97 14.74
N GLU A 251 17.72 -17.06 14.19
CA GLU A 251 17.52 -17.38 12.78
C GLU A 251 18.16 -16.32 11.88
N VAL A 252 17.93 -15.04 12.14
CA VAL A 252 18.52 -13.95 11.36
C VAL A 252 20.05 -13.99 11.42
N LEU A 253 20.64 -14.16 12.61
CA LEU A 253 22.09 -14.27 12.78
C LEU A 253 22.67 -15.52 12.12
N HIS A 254 21.94 -16.63 12.10
CA HIS A 254 22.39 -17.85 11.42
C HIS A 254 22.42 -17.69 9.90
N VAL A 255 21.42 -17.00 9.33
CA VAL A 255 21.29 -16.82 7.87
C VAL A 255 22.23 -15.73 7.35
N PHE A 256 22.37 -14.62 8.08
CA PHE A 256 23.11 -13.44 7.59
C PHE A 256 24.41 -13.16 8.34
N GLY A 257 24.63 -13.71 9.53
CA GLY A 257 25.78 -13.33 10.36
C GLY A 257 25.79 -11.83 10.64
N ASP A 258 26.91 -11.18 10.32
CA ASP A 258 27.10 -9.72 10.40
C ASP A 258 26.79 -9.00 9.08
N ASP A 259 26.45 -9.73 8.01
CA ASP A 259 26.14 -9.16 6.71
C ASP A 259 24.75 -8.52 6.67
N LYS A 260 24.57 -7.57 5.75
CA LYS A 260 23.24 -6.99 5.49
C LYS A 260 22.30 -8.04 4.88
N PRO A 261 21.00 -8.03 5.25
CA PRO A 261 20.01 -8.88 4.61
C PRO A 261 20.02 -8.75 3.09
N ASN A 262 19.90 -9.87 2.40
CA ASN A 262 19.74 -9.95 0.95
C ASN A 262 18.52 -10.80 0.58
N LEU A 263 18.05 -10.66 -0.66
CA LEU A 263 16.82 -11.31 -1.15
C LEU A 263 16.83 -12.83 -1.03
N ASP A 264 17.97 -13.47 -1.27
CA ASP A 264 18.07 -14.92 -1.24
C ASP A 264 17.99 -15.43 0.20
N GLY A 265 18.66 -14.76 1.14
CA GLY A 265 18.59 -15.09 2.56
C GLY A 265 17.21 -14.86 3.18
N LEU A 266 16.44 -13.85 2.72
CA LEU A 266 15.09 -13.61 3.24
C LEU A 266 14.15 -14.82 3.06
N ASN A 267 14.31 -15.59 1.97
CA ASN A 267 13.51 -16.80 1.73
C ASN A 267 13.81 -17.93 2.75
N HIS A 268 14.90 -17.83 3.51
CA HIS A 268 15.31 -18.81 4.50
C HIS A 268 14.79 -18.49 5.92
N LEU A 269 14.18 -17.32 6.14
CA LEU A 269 13.67 -16.87 7.44
C LEU A 269 12.30 -17.48 7.76
N LYS A 270 12.28 -18.76 8.13
CA LYS A 270 11.04 -19.51 8.42
C LYS A 270 10.37 -19.05 9.70
N ILE A 271 11.13 -18.81 10.77
CA ILE A 271 10.62 -18.38 12.08
C ILE A 271 10.07 -16.97 11.97
N VAL A 272 10.79 -16.03 11.35
CA VAL A 272 10.26 -14.67 11.12
C VAL A 272 8.95 -14.73 10.32
N THR A 273 8.90 -15.56 9.27
CA THR A 273 7.67 -15.77 8.48
C THR A 273 6.53 -16.33 9.33
N MET A 274 6.79 -17.29 10.21
CA MET A 274 5.79 -17.83 11.13
C MET A 274 5.25 -16.76 12.09
N VAL A 275 6.12 -15.91 12.63
CA VAL A 275 5.72 -14.79 13.50
C VAL A 275 4.79 -13.84 12.75
N LEU A 276 5.14 -13.42 11.53
CA LEU A 276 4.31 -12.52 10.73
C LEU A 276 2.94 -13.13 10.41
N TYR A 277 2.89 -14.42 10.07
CA TYR A 277 1.61 -15.09 9.83
C TYR A 277 0.76 -15.25 11.09
N GLU A 278 1.37 -15.50 12.24
CA GLU A 278 0.65 -15.59 13.51
C GLU A 278 0.10 -14.22 13.93
N VAL A 279 0.85 -13.14 13.71
CA VAL A 279 0.37 -11.77 13.91
C VAL A 279 -0.80 -11.49 12.97
N LEU A 280 -0.73 -11.84 11.69
CA LEU A 280 -1.84 -11.69 10.75
C LEU A 280 -3.08 -12.51 11.15
N ARG A 281 -2.88 -13.67 11.78
CA ARG A 281 -3.98 -14.53 12.28
C ARG A 281 -4.68 -13.90 13.49
N LEU A 282 -3.92 -13.28 14.41
CA LEU A 282 -4.44 -12.69 15.65
C LEU A 282 -4.94 -11.26 15.48
N TYR A 283 -4.19 -10.45 14.73
CA TYR A 283 -4.39 -9.01 14.54
C TYR A 283 -4.37 -8.64 13.04
N PRO A 284 -5.29 -9.17 12.22
CA PRO A 284 -5.35 -8.84 10.80
C PRO A 284 -5.66 -7.34 10.61
N PRO A 285 -4.88 -6.60 9.80
CA PRO A 285 -5.16 -5.19 9.51
C PRO A 285 -6.52 -4.96 8.84
N GLY A 286 -6.99 -5.94 8.05
CA GLY A 286 -8.32 -5.97 7.45
C GLY A 286 -9.20 -7.00 8.15
N SER A 287 -10.09 -6.56 9.03
CA SER A 287 -10.94 -7.45 9.84
C SER A 287 -12.28 -7.80 9.18
N THR A 288 -12.71 -7.05 8.17
CA THR A 288 -14.01 -7.26 7.51
C THR A 288 -13.87 -7.22 5.99
N SER A 289 -14.59 -8.13 5.32
CA SER A 289 -14.79 -8.13 3.87
C SER A 289 -16.28 -8.30 3.61
N SER A 290 -16.84 -7.40 2.81
CA SER A 290 -18.27 -7.38 2.52
C SER A 290 -18.50 -7.70 1.06
N VAL A 291 -19.50 -8.53 0.80
CA VAL A 291 -20.02 -8.81 -0.54
C VAL A 291 -21.53 -8.64 -0.55
N ALA A 292 -22.09 -8.31 -1.71
CA ALA A 292 -23.52 -8.25 -1.96
C ALA A 292 -23.88 -9.23 -3.09
N PRO A 293 -25.07 -9.83 -3.09
CA PRO A 293 -25.54 -10.63 -4.21
C PRO A 293 -25.60 -9.78 -5.48
N THR A 294 -25.14 -10.31 -6.61
CA THR A 294 -25.34 -9.67 -7.90
C THR A 294 -26.83 -9.64 -8.25
N ARG A 295 -27.39 -8.45 -8.49
CA ARG A 295 -28.73 -8.33 -9.08
C ARG A 295 -28.65 -8.86 -10.51
N LYS A 296 -29.41 -9.92 -10.82
CA LYS A 296 -29.69 -10.35 -12.20
C LYS A 296 -30.54 -9.31 -12.91
#